data_AF-A0A0F5N091-F1
#
_entry.id   AF-A0A0F5N091-F1
#
_cell.length_a   1.000
_cell.length_b   1.000
_cell.length_c   1.000
_cell.angle_alpha   90.00
_cell.angle_beta   90.00
_cell.angle_gamma   90.00
#
_symmetry.space_group_name_H-M   'P 1'
#
loop_
_entity.id
_entity.type
_entity.pdbx_description
1 polymer ?
#
loop_
_entity_poly.entity_id
_entity_poly.type
_entity_poly.pdbx_seq_one_letter_code
_entity_poly.pdbx_strand_id
1 'polypeptide(L)'
;MGPVAAARRGPAVSAGDRRPTAAELVAAVTEFLDTALVHRDSDAATDGQVRFHARVAANALRIVERELNDTTGAVVQDALTALGFSDEAQLAAAIRAGDLDDQPEAVSACLYTLVRHRLAIDHPGYAQ
;
A
#
# COMPACT_ATOMS: atom_id res chain seq x y z
N MET A 1 39.12 -13.51 22.62
CA MET A 1 37.70 -13.88 22.41
C MET A 1 36.85 -12.85 23.14
N GLY A 2 36.55 -11.73 22.47
CA GLY A 2 35.70 -10.65 23.01
C GLY A 2 34.21 -10.95 22.76
N PRO A 3 33.29 -10.33 23.51
CA PRO A 3 31.86 -10.64 23.42
C PRO A 3 31.28 -10.14 22.11
N VAL A 4 30.51 -11.00 21.43
CA VAL A 4 29.73 -10.66 20.24
C VAL A 4 28.61 -9.70 20.67
N ALA A 5 28.68 -8.47 20.16
CA ALA A 5 27.65 -7.46 20.40
C ALA A 5 26.29 -7.96 19.91
N ALA A 6 25.32 -8.03 20.83
CA ALA A 6 23.94 -8.33 20.51
C ALA A 6 23.39 -7.26 19.55
N ALA A 7 23.06 -7.67 18.32
CA ALA A 7 22.41 -6.82 17.35
C ALA A 7 21.09 -6.31 17.95
N ARG A 8 21.01 -5.00 18.19
CA ARG A 8 19.77 -4.33 18.58
C ARG A 8 18.77 -4.49 17.45
N ARG A 9 17.79 -5.38 17.61
CA ARG A 9 16.61 -5.42 16.73
C ARG A 9 15.85 -4.11 16.94
N GLY A 10 15.94 -3.20 15.97
CA GLY A 10 14.99 -2.09 15.87
C GLY A 10 13.56 -2.63 15.71
N PRO A 11 12.54 -1.82 16.04
CA PRO A 11 11.15 -2.24 15.87
C PRO A 11 10.93 -2.69 14.43
N ALA A 12 10.30 -3.85 14.25
CA ALA A 12 9.95 -4.39 12.96
C ALA A 12 8.96 -3.44 12.29
N VAL A 13 9.43 -2.67 11.31
CA VAL A 13 8.55 -2.00 10.36
C VAL A 13 7.84 -3.13 9.61
N SER A 14 6.52 -3.25 9.79
CA SER A 14 5.74 -4.24 9.08
C SER A 14 5.90 -3.96 7.59
N ALA A 15 6.36 -4.96 6.83
CA ALA A 15 6.56 -4.83 5.38
C ALA A 15 5.24 -4.72 4.59
N GLY A 16 4.08 -4.65 5.29
CA GLY A 16 2.77 -4.41 4.70
C GLY A 16 2.44 -2.95 4.40
N ASP A 17 3.25 -1.99 4.87
CA ASP A 17 2.83 -0.61 5.00
C ASP A 17 3.46 0.33 3.96
N ARG A 18 3.29 0.02 2.67
CA ARG A 18 3.88 0.86 1.60
C ARG A 18 2.88 1.80 0.93
N ARG A 19 1.59 1.75 1.28
CA ARG A 19 0.57 2.63 0.71
C ARG A 19 -0.47 3.02 1.76
N PRO A 20 -0.90 4.30 1.79
CA PRO A 20 -1.93 4.74 2.71
C PRO A 20 -3.24 4.01 2.41
N THR A 21 -3.88 3.51 3.45
CA THR A 21 -5.23 2.95 3.43
C THR A 21 -6.26 3.96 2.92
N ALA A 22 -7.44 3.50 2.47
CA ALA A 22 -8.58 4.36 2.17
C ALA A 22 -8.86 5.39 3.28
N ALA A 23 -8.77 4.96 4.55
CA ALA A 23 -8.97 5.81 5.70
C ALA A 23 -7.89 6.91 5.80
N GLU A 24 -6.62 6.58 5.57
CA GLU A 24 -5.52 7.55 5.57
C GLU A 24 -5.61 8.52 4.39
N LEU A 25 -6.03 8.07 3.22
CA LEU A 25 -6.29 8.94 2.06
C LEU A 25 -7.44 9.91 2.34
N VAL A 26 -8.54 9.44 2.94
CA VAL A 26 -9.67 10.29 3.37
C VAL A 26 -9.24 11.28 4.45
N ALA A 27 -8.43 10.84 5.41
CA ALA A 27 -7.89 11.70 6.47
C ALA A 27 -7.02 12.82 5.89
N ALA A 28 -6.09 12.48 4.98
CA ALA A 28 -5.22 13.46 4.32
C ALA A 28 -6.01 14.50 3.49
N VAL A 29 -7.10 14.08 2.84
CA VAL A 29 -8.00 14.98 2.12
C VAL A 29 -8.77 15.88 3.08
N THR A 30 -9.27 15.32 4.18
CA THR A 30 -10.01 16.06 5.21
C THR A 30 -9.14 17.15 5.83
N GLU A 31 -7.89 16.82 6.19
CA GLU A 31 -6.91 17.77 6.71
C GLU A 31 -6.61 18.89 5.71
N PHE A 32 -6.46 18.57 4.41
CA PHE A 32 -6.27 19.59 3.39
C PHE A 32 -7.47 20.55 3.30
N LEU A 33 -8.71 20.03 3.26
CA LEU A 33 -9.91 20.85 3.17
C LEU A 33 -10.05 21.75 4.40
N ASP A 34 -9.78 21.22 5.58
CA ASP A 34 -9.87 21.94 6.84
C ASP A 34 -8.86 23.09 6.92
N THR A 35 -7.61 22.82 6.54
CA THR A 35 -6.52 23.81 6.62
C THR A 35 -6.55 24.82 5.47
N ALA A 36 -6.88 24.39 4.25
CA ALA A 36 -6.77 25.24 3.06
C ALA A 36 -8.03 26.08 2.77
N LEU A 37 -9.20 25.62 3.25
CA LEU A 37 -10.50 26.25 2.95
C LEU A 37 -11.25 26.70 4.20
N VAL A 38 -11.33 25.85 5.24
CA VAL A 38 -12.16 26.13 6.44
C VAL A 38 -11.46 27.10 7.39
N HIS A 39 -10.16 26.90 7.66
CA HIS A 39 -9.36 27.68 8.61
C HIS A 39 -8.39 28.67 7.93
N ARG A 40 -8.77 29.24 6.78
CA ARG A 40 -7.92 30.17 6.02
C ARG A 40 -7.79 31.52 6.73
N ASP A 41 -6.85 31.64 7.66
CA ASP A 41 -6.44 32.91 8.28
C ASP A 41 -5.30 33.60 7.50
N SER A 42 -4.99 34.85 7.88
CA SER A 42 -4.12 35.82 7.20
C SER A 42 -2.66 35.42 6.90
N ASP A 43 -2.18 34.28 7.42
CA ASP A 43 -0.93 33.60 6.99
C ASP A 43 -1.21 32.50 5.93
N ALA A 44 -2.20 32.73 5.07
CA ALA A 44 -2.75 31.73 4.16
C ALA A 44 -1.70 31.11 3.23
N ALA A 45 -1.80 29.78 3.04
CA ALA A 45 -1.04 29.04 2.05
C ALA A 45 -1.12 29.73 0.68
N THR A 46 0.02 29.87 0.01
CA THR A 46 0.08 30.48 -1.33
C THR A 46 -0.84 29.74 -2.30
N ASP A 47 -1.38 30.45 -3.30
CA ASP A 47 -2.22 29.82 -4.34
C ASP A 47 -1.52 28.63 -5.03
N GLY A 48 -0.18 28.66 -5.12
CA GLY A 48 0.63 27.54 -5.61
C GLY A 48 0.58 26.31 -4.70
N GLN A 49 0.70 26.51 -3.38
CA GLN A 49 0.61 25.44 -2.39
C GLN A 49 -0.80 24.84 -2.35
N VAL A 50 -1.85 25.66 -2.37
CA VAL A 50 -3.24 25.18 -2.43
C VAL A 50 -3.48 24.36 -3.69
N ARG A 51 -3.01 24.83 -4.86
CA ARG A 51 -3.17 24.08 -6.12
C ARG A 51 -2.42 22.75 -6.11
N PHE A 52 -1.24 22.69 -5.51
CA PHE A 52 -0.49 21.44 -5.35
C PHE A 52 -1.25 20.45 -4.45
N HIS A 53 -1.62 20.87 -3.24
CA HIS A 53 -2.33 19.98 -2.31
C HIS A 53 -3.71 19.56 -2.81
N ALA A 54 -4.44 20.42 -3.54
CA ALA A 54 -5.68 20.04 -4.19
C ALA A 54 -5.48 18.92 -5.22
N ARG A 55 -4.37 18.93 -5.97
CA ARG A 55 -4.04 17.84 -6.91
C ARG A 55 -3.68 16.55 -6.18
N VAL A 56 -2.93 16.65 -5.08
CA VAL A 56 -2.60 15.49 -4.23
C VAL A 56 -3.88 14.87 -3.65
N ALA A 57 -4.76 15.70 -3.07
CA ALA A 57 -6.05 15.28 -2.54
C ALA A 57 -6.96 14.64 -3.60
N ALA A 58 -7.06 15.25 -4.78
CA ALA A 58 -7.82 14.67 -5.88
C ALA A 58 -7.25 13.32 -6.37
N ASN A 59 -5.93 13.17 -6.39
CA ASN A 59 -5.30 11.89 -6.72
C ASN A 59 -5.57 10.83 -5.65
N ALA A 60 -5.48 11.19 -4.37
CA ALA A 60 -5.80 10.33 -3.24
C ALA A 60 -7.25 9.84 -3.29
N LEU A 61 -8.23 10.75 -3.47
CA LEU A 61 -9.64 10.37 -3.58
C LEU A 61 -9.93 9.44 -4.76
N ARG A 62 -9.24 9.61 -5.90
CA ARG A 62 -9.39 8.68 -7.02
C ARG A 62 -8.86 7.29 -6.71
N ILE A 63 -7.85 7.15 -5.85
CA ILE A 63 -7.39 5.84 -5.37
C ILE A 63 -8.49 5.23 -4.49
N VAL A 64 -9.00 5.97 -3.51
CA VAL A 64 -10.10 5.52 -2.63
C VAL A 64 -11.33 5.10 -3.44
N GLU A 65 -11.72 5.90 -4.43
CA GLU A 65 -12.84 5.59 -5.32
C GLU A 65 -12.64 4.26 -6.03
N ARG A 66 -11.41 3.98 -6.52
CA ARG A 66 -11.11 2.69 -7.17
C ARG A 66 -11.12 1.54 -6.18
N GLU A 67 -10.61 1.72 -4.97
CA GLU A 67 -10.70 0.71 -3.90
C GLU A 67 -12.15 0.37 -3.55
N LEU A 68 -13.00 1.38 -3.39
CA LEU A 68 -14.42 1.18 -3.06
C LEU A 68 -15.21 0.51 -4.19
N ASN A 69 -14.80 0.73 -5.45
CA ASN A 69 -15.43 0.12 -6.62
C ASN A 69 -14.77 -1.20 -7.04
N ASP A 70 -13.69 -1.63 -6.38
CA ASP A 70 -12.99 -2.86 -6.74
C ASP A 70 -13.80 -4.09 -6.32
N THR A 71 -14.30 -4.81 -7.31
CA THR A 71 -15.00 -6.09 -7.14
C THR A 71 -14.10 -7.29 -7.44
N THR A 72 -12.80 -7.08 -7.69
CA THR A 72 -11.86 -8.10 -8.19
C THR A 72 -10.93 -8.66 -7.12
N GLY A 73 -11.07 -8.23 -5.85
CA GLY A 73 -10.27 -8.72 -4.73
C GLY A 73 -10.27 -10.24 -4.51
N ALA A 74 -11.27 -10.96 -5.03
CA ALA A 74 -11.30 -12.42 -5.03
C ALA A 74 -10.09 -13.03 -5.76
N VAL A 75 -9.58 -12.38 -6.82
CA VAL A 75 -8.43 -12.86 -7.60
C VAL A 75 -7.15 -12.95 -6.75
N VAL A 76 -6.99 -12.05 -5.78
CA VAL A 76 -5.85 -12.08 -4.83
C VAL A 76 -6.00 -13.25 -3.85
N GLN A 77 -7.21 -13.46 -3.33
CA GLN A 77 -7.49 -14.57 -2.41
C GLN A 77 -7.33 -15.92 -3.09
N ASP A 78 -7.78 -16.05 -4.35
CA ASP A 78 -7.62 -17.26 -5.15
C ASP A 78 -6.14 -17.57 -5.40
N ALA A 79 -5.32 -16.56 -5.71
CA ALA A 79 -3.88 -16.73 -5.92
C ALA A 79 -3.16 -17.18 -4.65
N LEU A 80 -3.50 -16.63 -3.48
CA LEU A 80 -2.96 -17.06 -2.18
C LEU A 80 -3.39 -18.48 -1.83
N THR A 81 -4.68 -18.79 -2.02
CA THR A 81 -5.25 -20.10 -1.73
C THR A 81 -4.65 -21.18 -2.62
N ALA A 82 -4.33 -20.88 -3.88
CA ALA A 82 -3.65 -21.80 -4.79
C ALA A 82 -2.25 -22.21 -4.30
N LEU A 83 -1.59 -21.39 -3.48
CA LEU A 83 -0.33 -21.70 -2.81
C LEU A 83 -0.52 -22.27 -1.38
N GLY A 84 -1.76 -22.38 -0.91
CA GLY A 84 -2.09 -22.91 0.41
C GLY A 84 -2.03 -21.89 1.55
N PHE A 85 -2.07 -20.59 1.25
CA PHE A 85 -2.01 -19.52 2.25
C PHE A 85 -3.33 -18.76 2.34
N SER A 86 -3.73 -18.36 3.55
CA SER A 86 -4.93 -17.53 3.76
C SER A 86 -4.66 -16.03 3.64
N ASP A 87 -3.40 -15.62 3.71
CA ASP A 87 -2.99 -14.21 3.69
C ASP A 87 -1.54 -14.02 3.22
N GLU A 88 -1.21 -12.78 2.86
CA GLU A 88 0.13 -12.38 2.42
C GLU A 88 1.20 -12.56 3.52
N ALA A 89 0.82 -12.51 4.80
CA ALA A 89 1.76 -12.62 5.92
C ALA A 89 2.28 -14.06 6.07
N GLN A 90 1.40 -15.05 5.91
CA GLN A 90 1.77 -16.46 5.86
C GLN A 90 2.65 -16.76 4.65
N LEU A 91 2.27 -16.28 3.46
CA LEU A 91 3.09 -16.42 2.25
C LEU A 91 4.50 -15.83 2.47
N ALA A 92 4.58 -14.62 3.01
CA ALA A 92 5.87 -13.97 3.29
C ALA A 92 6.70 -14.71 4.34
N ALA A 93 6.07 -15.38 5.31
CA ALA A 93 6.76 -16.22 6.29
C ALA A 93 7.35 -17.48 5.63
N ALA A 94 6.58 -18.17 4.78
CA ALA A 94 7.03 -19.35 4.04
C ALA A 94 8.18 -19.04 3.06
N ILE A 95 8.09 -17.92 2.33
CA ILE A 95 9.20 -17.46 1.46
C ILE A 95 10.47 -17.23 2.28
N ARG A 96 10.37 -16.60 3.46
CA ARG A 96 11.54 -16.37 4.34
C ARG A 96 12.10 -17.66 4.94
N ALA A 97 11.27 -18.69 5.11
CA ALA A 97 11.68 -20.00 5.62
C ALA A 97 12.35 -20.87 4.55
N GLY A 98 12.17 -20.53 3.26
CA GLY A 98 12.63 -21.34 2.12
C GLY A 98 11.67 -22.47 1.75
N ASP A 99 10.46 -22.50 2.34
CA ASP A 99 9.48 -23.59 2.15
C ASP A 99 8.92 -23.65 0.72
N LEU A 100 9.19 -22.63 -0.09
CA LEU A 100 8.67 -22.48 -1.46
C LEU A 100 9.78 -22.46 -2.53
N ASP A 101 11.03 -22.74 -2.14
CA ASP A 101 12.20 -22.69 -3.03
C ASP A 101 12.12 -23.71 -4.18
N ASP A 102 11.37 -24.80 -3.99
CA ASP A 102 11.12 -25.83 -5.01
C ASP A 102 10.03 -25.44 -6.04
N GLN A 103 9.33 -24.32 -5.85
CA GLN A 103 8.23 -23.89 -6.72
C GLN A 103 8.27 -22.38 -7.08
N PRO A 104 9.41 -21.86 -7.58
CA PRO A 104 9.61 -20.42 -7.78
C PRO A 104 8.68 -19.80 -8.82
N GLU A 105 8.24 -20.56 -9.83
CA GLU A 105 7.29 -20.09 -10.85
C GLU A 105 5.91 -19.84 -10.26
N ALA A 106 5.44 -20.73 -9.37
CA ALA A 106 4.15 -20.61 -8.72
C ALA A 106 4.12 -19.41 -7.77
N VAL A 107 5.20 -19.21 -7.01
CA VAL A 107 5.40 -18.02 -6.17
C VAL A 107 5.39 -16.75 -7.01
N SER A 108 6.17 -16.72 -8.09
CA SER A 108 6.24 -15.56 -8.97
C SER A 108 4.88 -15.21 -9.58
N ALA A 109 4.13 -16.21 -10.06
CA ALA A 109 2.80 -16.01 -10.61
C ALA A 109 1.83 -15.41 -9.58
N CYS A 110 1.84 -15.91 -8.34
CA CYS A 110 1.06 -15.34 -7.25
C CYS A 110 1.45 -13.87 -7.00
N LEU A 111 2.74 -13.59 -6.81
CA LEU A 111 3.22 -12.22 -6.57
C LEU A 111 2.86 -11.26 -7.71
N TYR A 112 2.95 -11.70 -8.97
CA TYR A 112 2.51 -10.89 -10.11
C TYR A 112 1.02 -10.56 -10.04
N THR A 113 0.17 -11.53 -9.69
CA THR A 113 -1.26 -11.28 -9.50
C THR A 113 -1.52 -10.23 -8.42
N LEU A 114 -0.89 -10.38 -7.26
CA LEU A 114 -1.00 -9.43 -6.14
C LEU A 114 -0.58 -8.01 -6.55
N VAL A 115 0.59 -7.90 -7.20
CA VAL A 115 1.14 -6.61 -7.61
C VAL A 115 0.31 -5.98 -8.71
N ARG A 116 -0.15 -6.73 -9.72
CA ARG A 116 -1.00 -6.19 -10.78
C ARG A 116 -2.33 -5.69 -10.24
N HIS A 117 -2.96 -6.44 -9.34
CA HIS A 117 -4.18 -6.01 -8.67
C HIS A 117 -3.96 -4.67 -7.94
N ARG A 118 -2.87 -4.56 -7.17
CA ARG A 118 -2.52 -3.31 -6.47
C ARG A 118 -2.25 -2.16 -7.44
N LEU A 119 -1.52 -2.39 -8.52
CA LEU A 119 -1.26 -1.37 -9.55
C LEU A 119 -2.53 -0.89 -10.26
N ALA A 120 -3.50 -1.77 -10.50
CA ALA A 120 -4.78 -1.38 -11.11
C ALA A 120 -5.55 -0.37 -10.24
N ILE A 121 -5.48 -0.53 -8.92
CA ILE A 121 -6.08 0.38 -7.94
C ILE A 121 -5.26 1.66 -7.81
N ASP A 122 -3.96 1.54 -7.68
CA ASP A 122 -3.13 2.67 -7.32
C ASP A 122 -2.79 3.59 -8.48
N HIS A 123 -2.37 2.98 -9.58
CA HIS A 123 -1.86 3.69 -10.74
C HIS A 123 -2.00 2.83 -12.01
N PRO A 124 -3.22 2.72 -12.57
CA PRO A 124 -3.54 1.75 -13.62
C PRO A 124 -2.68 1.86 -14.87
N GLY A 125 -2.12 3.04 -15.18
CA GLY A 125 -1.18 3.23 -16.28
C GLY A 125 0.15 2.45 -16.18
N TYR A 126 0.47 1.83 -15.03
CA TYR A 126 1.64 0.95 -14.86
C TYR A 126 1.30 -0.55 -14.94
N ALA A 127 0.02 -0.90 -15.10
CA ALA A 127 -0.42 -2.30 -15.22
C ALA A 127 -0.50 -2.79 -16.69
N GLN A 128 -0.22 -1.90 -17.66
CA GLN A 128 -0.25 -2.13 -19.11
C GLN A 128 1.12 -2.51 -19.67
#